data_AF-A0AAE8ZV46-F1
#
_entry.id   AF-A0AAE8ZV46-F1
#
_cell.length_a   1.000
_cell.length_b   1.000
_cell.length_c   1.000
_cell.angle_alpha   90.00
_cell.angle_beta   90.00
_cell.angle_gamma   90.00
#
_symmetry.space_group_name_H-M   'P 1'
#
loop_
_entity.id
_entity.type
_entity.pdbx_description
1 polymer ?
#
loop_
_entity_poly.entity_id
_entity_poly.type
_entity_poly.pdbx_seq_one_letter_code
_entity_poly.pdbx_strand_id
1 'polypeptide(L)'
;MHILVDIFIFILGSINVFIDFELLYSIFIARTLTKSETLTLFYFRLLIDGIAGLGEFSTTTVDVLNEMNLLVDPVVTFSTYHPNVLVTTIRSLLVVVITLDRMFAVFVPISYRAQLSSIPNWVLMLFV
;
A
#
# COMPACT_ATOMS: atom_id res chain seq x y z
N MET A 1 25.58 -6.51 -12.32
CA MET A 1 25.25 -6.29 -10.89
C MET A 1 23.81 -5.83 -10.72
N HIS A 2 23.25 -5.09 -11.68
CA HIS A 2 21.85 -4.65 -11.72
C HIS A 2 20.83 -5.80 -11.78
N ILE A 3 20.92 -6.71 -12.75
CA ILE A 3 20.06 -7.92 -12.86
C ILE A 3 19.87 -8.69 -11.53
N LEU A 4 20.95 -8.92 -10.76
CA LEU A 4 20.87 -9.66 -9.49
C LEU A 4 20.05 -8.90 -8.44
N VAL A 5 20.17 -7.58 -8.42
CA VAL A 5 19.38 -6.70 -7.55
C VAL A 5 17.92 -6.71 -7.99
N ASP A 6 17.65 -6.66 -9.29
CA ASP A 6 16.28 -6.65 -9.82
C ASP A 6 15.56 -7.98 -9.56
N ILE A 7 16.26 -9.11 -9.70
CA ILE A 7 15.73 -10.43 -9.32
C ILE A 7 15.44 -10.47 -7.81
N PHE A 8 16.30 -9.89 -6.98
CA PHE A 8 16.09 -9.85 -5.54
C PHE A 8 14.88 -8.99 -5.16
N ILE A 9 14.73 -7.80 -5.75
CA ILE A 9 13.57 -6.92 -5.57
C ILE A 9 12.30 -7.64 -6.03
N PHE A 10 12.36 -8.34 -7.15
CA PHE A 10 11.23 -9.11 -7.68
C PHE A 10 10.74 -10.19 -6.71
N ILE A 11 11.67 -10.96 -6.12
CA ILE A 11 11.33 -12.00 -5.14
C ILE A 11 10.71 -11.38 -3.88
N LEU A 12 11.33 -10.33 -3.33
CA LEU A 12 10.81 -9.66 -2.14
C LEU A 12 9.45 -9.01 -2.39
N GLY A 13 9.27 -8.36 -3.54
CA GLY A 13 7.99 -7.76 -3.95
C GLY A 13 6.90 -8.83 -4.08
N SER A 14 7.22 -9.98 -4.67
CA SER A 14 6.27 -11.10 -4.79
C SER A 14 5.83 -11.66 -3.44
N ILE A 15 6.76 -11.78 -2.49
CA ILE A 15 6.44 -12.20 -1.12
C ILE A 15 5.54 -11.15 -0.44
N ASN A 16 5.85 -9.86 -0.59
CA ASN A 16 5.07 -8.80 0.04
C ASN A 16 3.63 -8.77 -0.50
N VAL A 17 3.46 -8.83 -1.83
CA VAL A 17 2.14 -8.94 -2.47
C VAL A 17 1.38 -10.15 -1.94
N PHE A 18 2.03 -11.32 -1.87
CA PHE A 18 1.38 -12.54 -1.39
C PHE A 18 0.86 -12.38 0.04
N ILE A 19 1.70 -11.88 0.95
CA ILE A 19 1.33 -11.66 2.35
C ILE A 19 0.20 -10.65 2.47
N ASP A 20 0.29 -9.52 1.77
CA ASP A 20 -0.71 -8.43 1.86
C ASP A 20 -2.09 -8.91 1.37
N PHE A 21 -2.14 -9.63 0.24
CA PHE A 21 -3.38 -10.19 -0.29
C PHE A 21 -3.91 -11.36 0.55
N GLU A 22 -3.05 -12.22 1.11
CA GLU A 22 -3.47 -13.32 2.00
C GLU A 22 -4.11 -12.78 3.29
N LEU A 23 -3.50 -11.75 3.88
CA LEU A 23 -4.04 -11.06 5.05
C LEU A 23 -5.39 -10.39 4.71
N LEU A 24 -5.48 -9.69 3.57
CA LEU A 24 -6.71 -9.05 3.14
C LEU A 24 -7.82 -10.09 2.89
N TYR A 25 -7.49 -11.20 2.24
CA TYR A 25 -8.39 -12.34 2.03
C TYR A 25 -8.88 -12.92 3.36
N SER A 26 -7.98 -13.13 4.31
CA SER A 26 -8.29 -13.69 5.63
C SER A 26 -9.25 -12.81 6.43
N ILE A 27 -9.11 -11.49 6.33
CA ILE A 27 -9.94 -10.51 7.05
C ILE A 27 -11.33 -10.36 6.41
N PHE A 28 -11.39 -10.18 5.09
CA PHE A 28 -12.65 -9.82 4.42
C PHE A 28 -13.44 -11.01 3.90
N ILE A 29 -12.77 -12.02 3.36
CA ILE A 29 -13.42 -13.15 2.67
C ILE A 29 -13.51 -14.36 3.59
N ALA A 30 -12.37 -14.83 4.12
CA ALA A 30 -12.36 -16.02 4.97
C ALA A 30 -12.96 -15.76 6.36
N ARG A 31 -13.00 -14.49 6.80
CA ARG A 31 -13.45 -14.05 8.14
C ARG A 31 -12.79 -14.82 9.29
N THR A 32 -11.58 -15.34 9.07
CA THR A 32 -10.80 -16.03 10.08
C THR A 32 -10.29 -15.07 11.15
N LEU A 33 -10.16 -13.79 10.80
CA LEU A 33 -9.77 -12.70 11.68
C LEU A 33 -10.98 -11.81 12.02
N THR A 34 -11.11 -11.43 13.29
CA THR A 34 -12.18 -10.52 13.74
C THR A 34 -11.94 -9.11 13.21
N LYS A 35 -12.90 -8.60 12.41
CA LYS A 35 -12.84 -7.23 11.88
C LYS A 35 -13.03 -6.24 13.02
N SER A 36 -12.06 -5.34 13.20
CA SER A 36 -12.19 -4.21 14.12
C SER A 36 -12.39 -2.91 13.36
N GLU A 37 -13.41 -2.13 13.71
CA GLU A 37 -13.64 -0.82 13.10
C GLU A 37 -12.47 0.14 13.37
N THR A 38 -11.79 0.02 14.51
CA THR A 38 -10.62 0.84 14.85
C THR A 38 -9.36 0.53 14.01
N LEU A 39 -9.37 -0.54 13.22
CA LEU A 39 -8.26 -0.94 12.35
C LEU A 39 -8.55 -0.70 10.86
N THR A 40 -9.62 0.02 10.53
CA THR A 40 -10.03 0.27 9.14
C THR A 40 -8.93 0.94 8.31
N LEU A 41 -8.22 1.92 8.88
CA LEU A 41 -7.09 2.59 8.21
C LEU A 41 -5.91 1.64 7.97
N PHE A 42 -5.70 0.65 8.83
CA PHE A 42 -4.68 -0.38 8.64
C PHE A 42 -5.04 -1.34 7.51
N TYR A 43 -6.32 -1.71 7.38
CA TYR A 43 -6.77 -2.52 6.25
C TYR A 43 -6.64 -1.78 4.91
N PHE A 44 -6.92 -0.48 4.91
CA PHE A 44 -6.72 0.36 3.73
C PHE A 44 -5.23 0.47 3.35
N ARG A 45 -4.35 0.58 4.35
CA ARG A 45 -2.90 0.56 4.13
C ARG A 45 -2.45 -0.76 3.53
N LEU A 46 -2.95 -1.88 4.04
CA LEU A 46 -2.63 -3.21 3.53
C LEU A 46 -3.04 -3.36 2.05
N LEU A 47 -4.20 -2.81 1.67
CA LEU A 47 -4.66 -2.78 0.28
C LEU A 47 -3.74 -1.95 -0.62
N ILE A 48 -3.35 -0.76 -0.17
CA ILE A 48 -2.43 0.10 -0.93
C ILE A 48 -1.04 -0.52 -1.03
N ASP A 49 -0.54 -1.17 0.03
CA ASP A 49 0.75 -1.87 0.03
C ASP A 49 0.74 -3.05 -0.97
N GLY A 50 -0.37 -3.80 -1.06
CA GLY A 50 -0.56 -4.84 -2.07
C GLY A 50 -0.60 -4.30 -3.51
N ILE A 51 -1.29 -3.18 -3.75
CA ILE A 51 -1.30 -2.51 -5.07
C ILE A 51 0.09 -1.97 -5.42
N ALA A 52 0.80 -1.38 -4.46
CA ALA A 52 2.16 -0.89 -4.64
C ALA A 52 3.11 -2.03 -5.04
N GLY A 53 3.00 -3.19 -4.39
CA GLY A 53 3.82 -4.36 -4.73
C GLY A 53 3.55 -4.90 -6.14
N LEU A 54 2.30 -4.87 -6.63
CA LEU A 54 1.97 -5.19 -8.03
C LEU A 54 2.57 -4.17 -9.01
N GLY A 55 2.55 -2.90 -8.61
CA GLY A 55 3.23 -1.83 -9.33
C GLY A 55 4.73 -2.11 -9.46
N GLU A 56 5.38 -2.47 -8.37
CA GLU A 56 6.82 -2.73 -8.31
C GLU A 56 7.23 -3.96 -9.13
N PHE A 57 6.37 -4.97 -9.20
CA PHE A 57 6.49 -6.11 -10.11
C PHE A 57 6.51 -5.66 -11.58
N SER A 58 5.65 -4.71 -11.95
CA SER A 58 5.59 -4.20 -13.33
C SER A 58 6.82 -3.37 -13.71
N THR A 59 7.33 -2.51 -12.82
CA THR A 59 8.56 -1.74 -13.08
C THR A 59 9.78 -2.62 -13.21
N THR A 60 9.97 -3.57 -12.28
CA THR A 60 11.11 -4.50 -12.34
C THR A 60 11.10 -5.36 -13.60
N THR A 61 9.91 -5.75 -14.08
CA THR A 61 9.78 -6.45 -15.37
C THR A 61 10.21 -5.57 -16.55
N VAL A 62 9.80 -4.29 -16.56
CA VAL A 62 10.20 -3.32 -17.59
C VAL A 62 11.71 -3.07 -17.54
N ASP A 63 12.32 -2.98 -16.36
CA ASP A 63 13.75 -2.76 -16.20
C ASP A 63 14.57 -3.93 -16.75
N VAL A 64 14.17 -5.17 -16.44
CA VAL A 64 14.81 -6.38 -17.00
C VAL A 64 14.67 -6.45 -18.53
N LEU A 65 13.50 -6.07 -19.07
CA LEU A 65 13.27 -6.07 -20.51
C LEU A 65 14.06 -4.96 -21.24
N ASN A 66 14.22 -3.80 -20.59
CA ASN A 66 15.08 -2.70 -21.06
C ASN A 66 16.55 -3.13 -21.07
N GLU A 67 17.05 -3.80 -20.04
CA GLU A 67 18.43 -4.31 -20.01
C GLU A 67 18.69 -5.38 -21.08
N MET A 68 17.69 -6.18 -21.44
CA MET A 68 17.75 -7.14 -22.54
C MET A 68 17.60 -6.52 -23.93
N ASN A 69 17.41 -5.20 -24.04
CA ASN A 69 17.08 -4.47 -25.28
C ASN A 69 15.82 -4.98 -26.02
N LEU A 70 14.89 -5.63 -25.30
CA LEU A 70 13.65 -6.18 -25.88
C LEU A 70 12.50 -5.17 -25.87
N LEU A 71 12.56 -4.21 -24.96
CA LEU A 71 11.70 -3.03 -24.91
C LEU A 71 12.61 -1.82 -24.76
N VAL A 72 12.43 -0.80 -25.60
CA VAL A 72 13.15 0.48 -25.51
C VAL A 72 12.16 1.61 -25.82
N ASP A 73 10.88 1.41 -25.49
CA ASP A 73 9.85 2.41 -25.70
C ASP A 73 9.75 3.33 -24.47
N PRO A 74 10.09 4.63 -24.60
CA PRO A 74 9.99 5.58 -23.50
C PRO A 74 8.56 5.75 -23.00
N VAL A 75 7.55 5.53 -23.84
CA VAL A 75 6.13 5.67 -23.48
C VAL A 75 5.72 4.55 -22.53
N VAL A 76 6.14 3.31 -22.82
CA VAL A 76 5.86 2.14 -21.96
C VAL A 76 6.57 2.28 -20.61
N THR A 77 7.81 2.78 -20.62
CA THR A 77 8.56 3.06 -19.41
C THR A 77 7.83 4.12 -18.58
N PHE A 78 7.51 5.28 -19.18
CA PHE A 78 6.80 6.35 -18.48
C PHE A 78 5.44 5.89 -17.92
N SER A 79 4.66 5.14 -18.71
CA SER A 79 3.34 4.65 -18.31
C SER A 79 3.40 3.66 -17.14
N THR A 80 4.50 2.94 -16.96
CA THR A 80 4.68 1.99 -15.86
C THR A 80 5.17 2.69 -14.60
N TYR A 81 6.09 3.64 -14.74
CA TYR A 81 6.67 4.36 -13.61
C TYR A 81 5.74 5.40 -12.98
N HIS A 82 4.99 6.14 -13.80
CA HIS A 82 4.11 7.20 -13.32
C HIS A 82 3.05 6.75 -12.27
N PRO A 83 2.26 5.68 -12.50
CA PRO A 83 1.30 5.21 -11.52
C PRO A 83 1.96 4.74 -10.21
N ASN A 84 3.15 4.15 -10.28
CA ASN A 84 3.86 3.69 -9.07
C ASN A 84 4.28 4.84 -8.17
N VAL A 85 4.71 5.96 -8.73
CA VAL A 85 5.03 7.17 -7.97
C VAL A 85 3.79 7.70 -7.26
N LEU A 86 2.63 7.70 -7.93
CA LEU A 86 1.36 8.12 -7.33
C LEU A 86 0.96 7.21 -6.16
N VAL A 87 1.00 5.89 -6.35
CA VAL A 87 0.69 4.92 -5.29
C VAL A 87 1.64 5.07 -4.09
N THR A 88 2.93 5.29 -4.35
CA THR A 88 3.93 5.51 -3.29
C THR A 88 3.66 6.80 -2.51
N THR A 89 3.18 7.85 -3.20
CA THR A 89 2.78 9.11 -2.56
C THR A 89 1.58 8.89 -1.64
N ILE A 90 0.53 8.22 -2.13
CA ILE A 90 -0.66 7.88 -1.33
C ILE A 90 -0.27 7.03 -0.10
N ARG A 91 0.61 6.04 -0.29
CA ARG A 91 1.16 5.20 0.77
C ARG A 91 1.80 6.06 1.87
N SER A 92 2.65 7.02 1.48
CA SER A 92 3.34 7.89 2.44
C SER A 92 2.37 8.81 3.20
N LEU A 93 1.37 9.39 2.53
CA LEU A 93 0.34 10.21 3.15
C LEU A 93 -0.50 9.40 4.15
N LEU A 94 -0.86 8.17 3.79
CA LEU A 94 -1.62 7.30 4.66
C LEU A 94 -0.88 6.96 5.97
N VAL A 95 0.44 6.78 5.92
CA VAL A 95 1.26 6.60 7.13
C VAL A 95 1.21 7.84 8.03
N VAL A 96 1.24 9.04 7.44
CA VAL A 96 1.08 10.30 8.19
C VAL A 96 -0.30 10.37 8.84
N VAL A 97 -1.37 10.03 8.12
CA VAL A 97 -2.73 10.03 8.68
C VAL A 97 -2.86 9.02 9.82
N ILE A 98 -2.34 7.81 9.66
CA ILE A 98 -2.36 6.78 10.72
C ILE A 98 -1.57 7.24 11.96
N THR A 99 -0.42 7.88 11.77
CA THR A 99 0.38 8.36 12.91
C THR A 99 -0.29 9.52 13.63
N LEU A 100 -0.94 10.43 12.89
CA LEU A 100 -1.77 11.49 13.48
C LEU A 100 -2.94 10.92 14.28
N ASP A 101 -3.69 9.98 13.72
CA ASP A 101 -4.79 9.27 14.38
C ASP A 101 -4.35 8.67 15.73
N ARG A 102 -3.21 7.96 15.72
CA ARG A 102 -2.62 7.38 16.94
C ARG A 102 -2.11 8.44 17.92
N MET A 103 -1.55 9.55 17.45
CA MET A 103 -1.14 10.64 18.32
C MET A 103 -2.34 11.27 19.03
N PHE A 104 -3.44 11.54 18.33
CA PHE A 104 -4.64 12.09 18.96
C PHE A 104 -5.25 11.12 19.99
N ALA A 105 -5.23 9.82 19.71
CA ALA A 105 -5.69 8.80 20.65
C ALA A 105 -4.90 8.78 21.97
N VAL A 106 -3.59 9.04 21.90
CA VAL A 106 -2.69 9.00 23.08
C VAL A 106 -2.68 10.34 23.83
N PHE A 107 -2.59 11.46 23.11
CA PHE A 107 -2.44 12.78 23.75
C PHE A 107 -3.76 13.39 24.21
N VAL A 108 -4.90 13.02 23.59
CA VAL A 108 -6.21 13.58 23.94
C VAL A 108 -7.30 12.50 24.01
N PRO A 109 -7.17 11.49 24.89
CA PRO A 109 -8.03 10.30 24.89
C PRO A 109 -9.52 10.60 25.15
N ILE A 110 -9.82 11.63 25.95
CA ILE A 110 -11.19 11.99 26.33
C ILE A 110 -11.94 12.63 25.14
N SER A 111 -11.32 13.62 24.48
CA SER A 111 -11.90 14.25 23.29
C SER A 111 -11.94 13.30 22.10
N TYR A 112 -10.90 12.47 21.95
CA TYR A 112 -10.81 11.48 20.89
C TYR A 112 -11.96 10.44 20.96
N ARG A 113 -12.30 9.95 22.16
CA ARG A 113 -13.41 9.01 22.36
C ARG A 113 -14.79 9.64 22.08
N ALA A 114 -14.94 10.94 22.35
CA ALA A 114 -16.14 11.69 21.99
C ALA A 114 -16.26 11.90 20.47
N GLN A 115 -15.14 12.15 19.78
CA GLN A 115 -15.09 12.42 18.35
C GLN A 115 -15.26 11.14 17.49
N LEU A 116 -14.70 10.01 17.92
CA LEU A 116 -14.92 8.69 17.30
C LEU A 116 -16.38 8.20 17.37
N SER A 117 -17.16 8.69 18.34
CA SER A 117 -18.61 8.41 18.39
C SER A 117 -19.39 9.19 17.32
N SER A 118 -18.78 10.20 16.70
CA SER A 118 -19.43 11.14 15.80
C SER A 118 -18.89 11.14 14.37
N ILE A 119 -17.64 10.70 14.13
CA ILE A 119 -17.01 10.72 12.81
C ILE A 119 -16.78 9.29 12.32
N PRO A 120 -17.46 8.85 11.26
CA PRO A 120 -17.29 7.51 10.73
C PRO A 120 -16.04 7.41 9.84
N ASN A 121 -15.32 6.29 9.95
CA ASN A 121 -14.02 6.05 9.30
C ASN A 121 -14.01 6.21 7.77
N TRP A 122 -15.16 6.11 7.09
CA TRP A 122 -15.26 6.34 5.65
C TRP A 122 -15.03 7.80 5.25
N VAL A 123 -15.26 8.75 6.16
CA VAL A 123 -14.98 10.18 5.91
C VAL A 123 -13.47 10.45 5.92
N LEU A 124 -12.71 9.74 6.75
CA LEU A 124 -11.24 9.83 6.76
C LEU A 124 -10.63 9.21 5.49
N MET A 125 -11.26 8.17 4.93
CA MET A 125 -10.87 7.60 3.63
C MET A 125 -11.08 8.57 2.45
N LEU A 126 -11.98 9.55 2.55
CA LEU A 126 -12.21 10.55 1.49
C LEU A 126 -11.18 11.67 1.48
N PHE A 127 -10.46 11.87 2.59
CA PHE A 127 -9.43 12.90 2.73
C PHE A 127 -8.02 12.39 2.36
N VAL A 128 -7.85 11.08 2.19
CA VAL A 128 -6.64 10.43 1.67
C VAL A 128 -6.79 10.26 0.16
#